data_AF-A0A7V0Y0B4-F1
#
_entry.id   AF-A0A7V0Y0B4-F1
#
_cell.length_a   1.000
_cell.length_b   1.000
_cell.length_c   1.000
_cell.angle_alpha   90.00
_cell.angle_beta   90.00
_cell.angle_gamma   90.00
#
_symmetry.space_group_name_H-M   'P 1'
#
loop_
_entity.id
_entity.type
_entity.pdbx_description
1 polymer ?
#
loop_
_entity_poly.entity_id
_entity_poly.type
_entity_poly.pdbx_seq_one_letter_code
_entity_poly.pdbx_strand_id
1 'polypeptide(L)'
;MNRPISVAVWTTVCFFIISACSGELLDSHVIDEEEPNEFTYQANEIIEGNVYRGDIARPVAGEADTDLFKIWKPSGTVIVFEFEGEDEEFLPYVGYVDNSGHGKFALFKMPGRYIAEFATAVTGWHYFEIGDRRNVFEDGEKFGGFRYYFRVSSYHICHDGPTGVLRTGEIFAGRFYDSYGNIETVTLETEDHGYQQLNLVSDQPEASDKFMFIYDCDARQTIIGNDDEDYYSRMYDPLIYGNLEKDADYVLISGRIVADLTIANDDFFEISFVSQEDDRELEPNNLYSYANRTGFGPVYGELSSEPVKITGVKGDDVDIFKYSFQKGELVNFEIKTENDKEFMAQFWVGSYSETGSMVIPLRFSRLSGEKSHYVN
;
A
#
# COMPACT_ATOMS: atom_id res chain seq x y z
N MET A 1 33.95 69.50 11.03
CA MET A 1 32.64 69.71 10.39
C MET A 1 32.34 68.46 9.58
N ASN A 2 31.66 67.51 10.22
CA ASN A 2 31.34 66.20 9.66
C ASN A 2 29.97 66.30 8.98
N ARG A 3 29.91 65.99 7.68
CA ARG A 3 28.64 65.86 6.97
C ARG A 3 28.08 64.45 7.21
N PRO A 4 26.79 64.30 7.51
CA PRO A 4 26.17 62.99 7.68
C PRO A 4 25.88 62.38 6.30
N ILE A 5 26.20 61.09 6.17
CA ILE A 5 25.77 60.23 5.07
C ILE A 5 24.31 59.87 5.35
N SER A 6 23.39 60.37 4.53
CA SER A 6 22.00 59.93 4.55
C SER A 6 21.93 58.58 3.84
N VAL A 7 21.66 57.52 4.60
CA VAL A 7 21.27 56.22 4.06
C VAL A 7 19.78 56.31 3.78
N ALA A 8 19.42 56.48 2.51
CA ALA A 8 18.05 56.32 2.06
C ALA A 8 17.71 54.83 2.15
N VAL A 9 16.94 54.45 3.18
CA VAL A 9 16.30 53.15 3.25
C VAL A 9 15.20 53.14 2.20
N TRP A 10 15.49 52.51 1.06
CA TRP A 10 14.47 52.14 0.08
C TRP A 10 13.71 50.96 0.66
N THR A 11 12.57 51.22 1.29
CA THR A 11 11.57 50.21 1.57
C THR A 11 10.95 49.80 0.23
N THR A 12 11.58 48.83 -0.44
CA THR A 12 10.93 48.10 -1.53
C THR A 12 9.76 47.36 -0.91
N VAL A 13 8.57 47.94 -1.03
CA VAL A 13 7.31 47.21 -0.85
C VAL A 13 7.26 46.22 -2.01
N CYS A 14 7.77 45.01 -1.79
CA CYS A 14 7.44 43.87 -2.63
C CYS A 14 5.94 43.66 -2.49
N PHE A 15 5.18 44.22 -3.44
CA PHE A 15 3.88 43.67 -3.79
C PHE A 15 4.15 42.24 -4.25
N PHE A 16 4.09 41.30 -3.32
CA PHE A 16 3.74 39.92 -3.64
C PHE A 16 2.33 39.99 -4.20
N ILE A 17 2.23 40.15 -5.52
CA ILE A 17 1.05 39.69 -6.24
C ILE A 17 1.07 38.18 -6.03
N ILE A 18 0.38 37.74 -4.98
CA ILE A 18 -0.09 36.36 -4.87
C ILE A 18 -1.06 36.24 -6.05
N SER A 19 -0.52 35.87 -7.21
CA SER A 19 -1.33 35.33 -8.27
C SER A 19 -1.77 33.97 -7.76
N ALA A 20 -2.86 33.96 -6.99
CA ALA A 20 -3.73 32.80 -6.92
C ALA A 20 -4.24 32.59 -8.34
N CYS A 21 -3.48 31.83 -9.14
CA CYS A 21 -4.03 31.19 -10.33
C CYS A 21 -4.86 30.00 -9.85
N SER A 22 -6.01 30.30 -9.24
CA SER A 22 -7.11 29.34 -9.08
C SER A 22 -7.91 29.34 -10.38
N GLY A 23 -8.12 28.17 -10.98
CA GLY A 23 -9.09 28.01 -12.06
C GLY A 23 -8.65 27.29 -13.34
N GLU A 24 -7.43 26.74 -13.44
CA GLU A 24 -7.01 26.13 -14.72
C GLU A 24 -7.85 24.90 -15.15
N LEU A 25 -8.44 24.15 -14.21
CA LEU A 25 -9.42 23.10 -14.54
C LEU A 25 -10.80 23.69 -14.89
N LEU A 26 -11.24 24.72 -14.15
CA LEU A 26 -12.53 25.39 -14.32
C LEU A 26 -12.68 26.13 -15.66
N ASP A 27 -11.57 26.54 -16.28
CA ASP A 27 -11.54 27.27 -17.56
C ASP A 27 -11.45 26.37 -18.81
N SER A 28 -11.58 25.04 -18.65
CA SER A 28 -11.42 24.06 -19.73
C SER A 28 -12.76 23.53 -20.29
N HIS A 29 -12.72 22.71 -21.35
CA HIS A 29 -13.91 21.99 -21.80
C HIS A 29 -14.24 20.89 -20.78
N VAL A 30 -15.39 21.03 -20.12
CA VAL A 30 -15.84 20.15 -19.03
C VAL A 30 -16.82 19.11 -19.53
N ILE A 31 -16.62 17.86 -19.12
CA ILE A 31 -17.55 16.74 -19.29
C ILE A 31 -18.30 16.55 -17.98
N ASP A 32 -19.63 16.55 -18.04
CA ASP A 32 -20.47 16.29 -16.88
C ASP A 32 -20.58 14.78 -16.66
N GLU A 33 -20.62 14.35 -15.40
CA GLU A 33 -20.96 12.96 -15.07
C GLU A 33 -22.38 12.59 -15.55
N GLU A 34 -22.64 11.29 -15.68
CA GLU A 34 -23.95 10.75 -16.04
C GLU A 34 -24.49 9.86 -14.92
N GLU A 35 -25.66 10.22 -14.36
CA GLU A 35 -26.36 9.45 -13.32
C GLU A 35 -27.38 8.44 -13.89
N PRO A 36 -27.68 7.31 -13.18
CA PRO A 36 -27.05 6.86 -11.95
C PRO A 36 -25.67 6.26 -12.21
N ASN A 37 -24.69 6.50 -11.33
CA ASN A 37 -23.35 5.94 -11.48
C ASN A 37 -22.84 5.14 -10.27
N GLU A 38 -23.65 4.94 -9.23
CA GLU A 38 -23.28 4.34 -7.94
C GLU A 38 -22.77 2.87 -8.01
N PHE A 39 -23.00 2.17 -9.13
CA PHE A 39 -22.59 0.78 -9.31
C PHE A 39 -21.50 0.60 -10.38
N THR A 40 -20.63 -0.40 -10.24
CA THR A 40 -19.49 -0.65 -11.16
C THR A 40 -19.87 -0.81 -12.64
N TYR A 41 -21.05 -1.37 -12.93
CA TYR A 41 -21.57 -1.51 -14.30
C TYR A 41 -22.16 -0.21 -14.87
N GLN A 42 -22.38 0.79 -14.02
CA GLN A 42 -22.86 2.14 -14.36
C GLN A 42 -21.75 3.19 -14.32
N ALA A 43 -20.59 2.87 -13.75
CA ALA A 43 -19.47 3.79 -13.59
C ALA A 43 -19.10 4.52 -14.90
N ASN A 44 -18.94 5.84 -14.79
CA ASN A 44 -18.58 6.75 -15.87
C ASN A 44 -17.15 6.44 -16.38
N GLU A 45 -16.97 6.29 -17.69
CA GLU A 45 -15.65 6.03 -18.26
C GLU A 45 -14.80 7.30 -18.38
N ILE A 46 -13.61 7.25 -17.78
CA ILE A 46 -12.65 8.35 -17.81
C ILE A 46 -11.81 8.26 -19.09
N ILE A 47 -11.74 9.39 -19.80
CA ILE A 47 -10.81 9.66 -20.89
C ILE A 47 -9.78 10.64 -20.35
N GLU A 48 -8.51 10.24 -20.36
CA GLU A 48 -7.43 11.04 -19.79
C GLU A 48 -7.28 12.42 -20.42
N GLY A 49 -6.85 13.37 -19.60
CA GLY A 49 -6.62 14.76 -20.00
C GLY A 49 -7.89 15.61 -20.06
N ASN A 50 -9.07 15.01 -20.16
CA ASN A 50 -10.34 15.74 -20.04
C ASN A 50 -10.62 16.13 -18.58
N VAL A 51 -11.33 17.24 -18.42
CA VAL A 51 -11.83 17.68 -17.11
C VAL A 51 -13.26 17.22 -16.96
N TYR A 52 -13.53 16.57 -15.83
CA TYR A 52 -14.83 16.09 -15.44
C TYR A 52 -15.40 16.99 -14.35
N ARG A 53 -16.72 17.19 -14.35
CA ARG A 53 -17.47 17.84 -13.27
C ARG A 53 -18.49 16.86 -12.73
N GLY A 54 -18.48 16.71 -11.41
CA GLY A 54 -19.49 15.98 -10.66
C GLY A 54 -20.15 16.84 -9.59
N ASP A 55 -21.32 16.40 -9.17
CA ASP A 55 -22.18 17.03 -8.18
C ASP A 55 -22.63 15.96 -7.17
N ILE A 56 -21.98 15.87 -6.01
CA ILE A 56 -22.48 15.07 -4.88
C ILE A 56 -23.81 15.66 -4.45
N ALA A 57 -24.92 15.05 -4.85
CA ALA A 57 -26.26 15.57 -4.67
C ALA A 57 -26.66 15.59 -3.19
N ARG A 58 -27.69 16.41 -2.88
CA ARG A 58 -28.24 16.41 -1.52
C ARG A 58 -28.90 15.06 -1.24
N PRO A 59 -28.72 14.49 -0.03
CA PRO A 59 -29.30 13.20 0.32
C PRO A 59 -30.80 13.14 0.09
N VAL A 60 -31.25 12.04 -0.53
CA VAL A 60 -32.68 11.76 -0.77
C VAL A 60 -33.05 10.51 0.00
N ALA A 61 -34.11 10.61 0.81
CA ALA A 61 -34.58 9.50 1.66
C ALA A 61 -33.54 8.93 2.64
N GLY A 62 -32.49 9.70 2.98
CA GLY A 62 -31.43 9.28 3.89
C GLY A 62 -30.25 8.58 3.22
N GLU A 63 -30.30 8.41 1.89
CA GLU A 63 -29.19 7.88 1.10
C GLU A 63 -28.25 9.02 0.68
N ALA A 64 -26.95 8.80 0.85
CA ALA A 64 -25.92 9.71 0.38
C ALA A 64 -25.57 9.42 -1.08
N ASP A 65 -25.18 10.47 -1.79
CA ASP A 65 -24.70 10.34 -3.16
C ASP A 65 -23.20 10.04 -3.21
N THR A 66 -22.81 9.21 -4.17
CA THR A 66 -21.41 8.82 -4.43
C THR A 66 -21.22 8.59 -5.91
N ASP A 67 -20.16 9.18 -6.46
CA ASP A 67 -19.92 9.13 -7.90
C ASP A 67 -18.87 8.08 -8.24
N LEU A 68 -19.22 7.13 -9.12
CA LEU A 68 -18.28 6.10 -9.57
C LEU A 68 -17.78 6.37 -10.99
N PHE A 69 -16.46 6.37 -11.12
CA PHE A 69 -15.76 6.45 -12.39
C PHE A 69 -14.87 5.24 -12.60
N LYS A 70 -14.48 4.97 -13.85
CA LYS A 70 -13.55 3.89 -14.17
C LYS A 70 -12.61 4.23 -15.31
N ILE A 71 -11.41 3.65 -15.27
CA ILE A 71 -10.41 3.74 -16.34
C ILE A 71 -9.70 2.41 -16.52
N TRP A 72 -9.42 2.02 -17.77
CA TRP A 72 -8.62 0.83 -18.03
C TRP A 72 -7.14 1.20 -18.07
N LYS A 73 -6.30 0.52 -17.27
CA LYS A 73 -4.85 0.72 -17.25
C LYS A 73 -4.07 -0.59 -17.09
N PRO A 74 -2.88 -0.69 -17.73
CA PRO A 74 -1.96 -1.79 -17.48
C PRO A 74 -1.33 -1.66 -16.09
N SER A 75 -0.83 -2.77 -15.54
CA SER A 75 0.03 -2.77 -14.36
C SER A 75 1.31 -1.98 -14.62
N GLY A 76 1.83 -1.31 -13.60
CA GLY A 76 3.00 -0.43 -13.73
C GLY A 76 2.64 1.01 -14.13
N THR A 77 1.36 1.37 -14.09
CA THR A 77 0.90 2.73 -14.35
C THR A 77 0.71 3.47 -13.03
N VAL A 78 1.16 4.72 -12.95
CA VAL A 78 0.70 5.66 -11.93
C VAL A 78 -0.42 6.48 -12.51
N ILE A 79 -1.61 6.40 -11.90
CA ILE A 79 -2.75 7.24 -12.23
C ILE A 79 -2.68 8.48 -11.35
N VAL A 80 -2.52 9.64 -11.95
CA VAL A 80 -2.48 10.94 -11.29
C VAL A 80 -3.88 11.54 -11.36
N PHE A 81 -4.51 11.66 -10.20
CA PHE A 81 -5.84 12.18 -10.00
C PHE A 81 -5.75 13.60 -9.45
N GLU A 82 -6.00 14.59 -10.31
CA GLU A 82 -6.05 15.99 -9.90
C GLU A 82 -7.49 16.35 -9.52
N PHE A 83 -7.71 16.81 -8.29
CA PHE A 83 -9.02 17.12 -7.74
C PHE A 83 -9.12 18.60 -7.36
N GLU A 84 -10.23 19.25 -7.67
CA GLU A 84 -10.50 20.66 -7.32
C GLU A 84 -11.93 20.84 -6.84
N GLY A 85 -12.08 21.60 -5.75
CA GLY A 85 -13.39 22.00 -5.22
C GLY A 85 -13.31 23.35 -4.51
N GLU A 86 -14.44 24.06 -4.51
CA GLU A 86 -14.53 25.43 -3.98
C GLU A 86 -15.30 25.53 -2.65
N ASP A 87 -16.03 24.48 -2.26
CA ASP A 87 -16.88 24.49 -1.07
C ASP A 87 -16.07 24.11 0.19
N GLU A 88 -15.92 25.06 1.13
CA GLU A 88 -15.19 24.85 2.38
C GLU A 88 -15.84 23.81 3.30
N GLU A 89 -17.14 23.54 3.14
CA GLU A 89 -17.86 22.53 3.92
C GLU A 89 -17.71 21.12 3.36
N PHE A 90 -17.22 20.98 2.12
CA PHE A 90 -17.06 19.68 1.48
C PHE A 90 -15.83 18.94 2.03
N LEU A 91 -16.01 17.69 2.45
CA LEU A 91 -14.92 16.84 2.94
C LEU A 91 -14.72 15.63 2.00
N PRO A 92 -14.18 15.87 0.79
CA PRO A 92 -14.04 14.84 -0.24
C PRO A 92 -13.08 13.71 0.15
N TYR A 93 -13.43 12.51 -0.28
CA TYR A 93 -12.50 11.41 -0.48
C TYR A 93 -12.57 10.91 -1.93
N VAL A 94 -11.48 10.29 -2.38
CA VAL A 94 -11.47 9.43 -3.57
C VAL A 94 -11.08 8.04 -3.11
N GLY A 95 -12.02 7.10 -3.18
CA GLY A 95 -11.77 5.67 -3.06
C GLY A 95 -11.27 5.12 -4.39
N TYR A 96 -10.30 4.23 -4.36
CA TYR A 96 -9.78 3.51 -5.52
C TYR A 96 -9.90 2.02 -5.27
N VAL A 97 -10.36 1.27 -6.27
CA VAL A 97 -10.30 -0.19 -6.25
C VAL A 97 -9.91 -0.75 -7.60
N ASP A 98 -9.07 -1.78 -7.60
CA ASP A 98 -8.70 -2.52 -8.80
C ASP A 98 -9.53 -3.80 -8.97
N ASN A 99 -9.37 -4.47 -10.12
CA ASN A 99 -10.06 -5.72 -10.41
C ASN A 99 -9.70 -6.90 -9.47
N SER A 100 -8.67 -6.76 -8.64
CA SER A 100 -8.29 -7.74 -7.63
C SER A 100 -8.91 -7.43 -6.25
N GLY A 101 -9.66 -6.33 -6.13
CA GLY A 101 -10.34 -5.94 -4.90
C GLY A 101 -9.49 -5.12 -3.95
N HIS A 102 -8.29 -4.68 -4.36
CA HIS A 102 -7.39 -3.90 -3.51
C HIS A 102 -7.91 -2.46 -3.40
N GLY A 103 -8.21 -2.03 -2.17
CA GLY A 103 -8.84 -0.73 -1.89
C GLY A 103 -7.85 0.32 -1.40
N LYS A 104 -7.98 1.57 -1.86
CA LYS A 104 -7.19 2.72 -1.39
C LYS A 104 -8.09 3.94 -1.22
N PHE A 105 -7.73 4.85 -0.32
CA PHE A 105 -8.45 6.11 -0.14
C PHE A 105 -7.47 7.28 -0.11
N ALA A 106 -7.81 8.33 -0.85
CA ALA A 106 -7.19 9.64 -0.75
C ALA A 106 -8.17 10.65 -0.14
N LEU A 107 -7.69 11.49 0.76
CA LEU A 107 -8.46 12.56 1.39
C LEU A 107 -7.99 13.91 0.88
N PHE A 108 -8.91 14.83 0.62
CA PHE A 108 -8.56 16.18 0.17
C PHE A 108 -9.11 17.26 1.11
N LYS A 109 -8.39 18.38 1.20
CA LYS A 109 -8.73 19.49 2.09
C LYS A 109 -9.39 20.61 1.30
N MET A 110 -10.70 20.79 1.38
CA MET A 110 -11.32 21.90 0.64
C MET A 110 -11.21 23.24 1.41
N PRO A 111 -11.16 24.38 0.69
CA PRO A 111 -11.14 24.52 -0.77
C PRO A 111 -9.72 24.36 -1.34
N GLY A 112 -9.61 24.03 -2.63
CA GLY A 112 -8.33 24.06 -3.35
C GLY A 112 -8.15 22.91 -4.33
N ARG A 113 -6.92 22.83 -4.87
CA ARG A 113 -6.51 21.81 -5.84
C ARG A 113 -5.49 20.86 -5.21
N TYR A 114 -5.72 19.58 -5.39
CA TYR A 114 -4.93 18.51 -4.82
C TYR A 114 -4.65 17.44 -5.86
N ILE A 115 -3.65 16.60 -5.55
CA ILE A 115 -3.23 15.50 -6.40
C ILE A 115 -3.20 14.22 -5.54
N ALA A 116 -3.68 13.13 -6.09
CA ALA A 116 -3.47 11.80 -5.55
C ALA A 116 -2.90 10.90 -6.64
N GLU A 117 -2.02 9.98 -6.25
CA GLU A 117 -1.35 9.04 -7.11
C GLU A 117 -1.78 7.62 -6.75
N PHE A 118 -2.26 6.89 -7.74
CA PHE A 118 -2.71 5.52 -7.58
C PHE A 118 -1.88 4.62 -8.49
N ALA A 119 -0.95 3.88 -7.89
CA ALA A 119 -0.12 2.91 -8.60
C ALA A 119 -0.88 1.60 -8.84
N THR A 120 -0.85 1.12 -10.09
CA THR A 120 -1.56 -0.09 -10.53
C THR A 120 -0.68 -1.33 -10.40
N ALA A 121 -1.03 -2.23 -9.48
CA ALA A 121 -0.36 -3.54 -9.36
C ALA A 121 -0.84 -4.53 -10.43
N VAL A 122 -2.07 -4.36 -10.93
CA VAL A 122 -2.72 -5.27 -11.89
C VAL A 122 -3.19 -4.55 -13.15
N THR A 123 -3.24 -5.30 -14.26
CA THR A 123 -3.80 -4.82 -15.53
C THR A 123 -5.31 -5.00 -15.53
N GLY A 124 -6.08 -3.94 -15.79
CA GLY A 124 -7.54 -4.04 -15.81
C GLY A 124 -8.26 -2.71 -15.70
N TRP A 125 -9.54 -2.81 -15.30
CA TRP A 125 -10.34 -1.68 -14.90
C TRP A 125 -9.97 -1.27 -13.47
N HIS A 126 -9.85 0.03 -13.28
CA HIS A 126 -9.61 0.69 -12.00
C HIS A 126 -10.78 1.63 -11.78
N TYR A 127 -11.38 1.55 -10.60
CA TYR A 127 -12.59 2.29 -10.24
C TYR A 127 -12.25 3.36 -9.22
N PHE A 128 -12.87 4.52 -9.37
CA PHE A 128 -12.71 5.67 -8.48
C PHE A 128 -14.08 6.08 -7.96
N GLU A 129 -14.28 5.97 -6.65
CA GLU A 129 -15.47 6.44 -5.95
C GLU A 129 -15.18 7.81 -5.36
N ILE A 130 -16.06 8.79 -5.59
CA ILE A 130 -15.93 10.14 -5.05
C ILE A 130 -17.12 10.40 -4.14
N GLY A 131 -16.86 10.88 -2.93
CA GLY A 131 -17.92 11.14 -1.96
C GLY A 131 -17.49 12.07 -0.84
N ASP A 132 -18.43 12.39 0.05
CA ASP A 132 -18.11 13.07 1.31
C ASP A 132 -17.77 12.04 2.39
N ARG A 133 -16.61 12.16 3.01
CA ARG A 133 -16.11 11.15 3.97
C ARG A 133 -17.01 10.98 5.20
N ARG A 134 -17.88 11.95 5.52
CA ARG A 134 -18.85 11.83 6.62
C ARG A 134 -19.97 10.85 6.29
N ASN A 135 -20.24 10.60 5.01
CA ASN A 135 -21.31 9.72 4.55
C ASN A 135 -20.95 8.23 4.63
N VAL A 136 -19.67 7.91 4.81
CA VAL A 136 -19.14 6.54 4.88
C VAL A 136 -19.66 5.77 6.12
N PHE A 137 -20.02 6.48 7.20
CA PHE A 137 -20.66 5.86 8.35
C PHE A 137 -22.17 5.71 8.11
N GLU A 138 -22.71 4.51 8.39
CA GLU A 138 -24.16 4.23 8.27
C GLU A 138 -24.99 5.13 9.20
N ASP A 139 -24.47 5.45 10.38
CA ASP A 139 -25.12 6.28 11.38
C ASP A 139 -24.77 7.76 11.20
N GLY A 140 -25.78 8.63 11.19
CA GLY A 140 -25.60 10.09 11.24
C GLY A 140 -26.43 10.87 10.22
N GLU A 141 -26.23 12.19 10.23
CA GLU A 141 -26.72 13.06 9.16
C GLU A 141 -25.88 12.81 7.90
N LYS A 142 -26.54 12.72 6.73
CA LYS A 142 -25.87 12.64 5.44
C LYS A 142 -25.67 14.04 4.87
N PHE A 143 -24.58 14.22 4.14
CA PHE A 143 -24.14 15.50 3.58
C PHE A 143 -24.12 15.44 2.05
N GLY A 144 -24.30 16.59 1.41
CA GLY A 144 -24.28 16.72 -0.05
C GLY A 144 -24.73 18.10 -0.52
N GLY A 145 -24.86 18.25 -1.83
CA GLY A 145 -24.99 19.55 -2.51
C GLY A 145 -23.64 20.18 -2.84
N PHE A 146 -22.59 19.37 -3.03
CA PHE A 146 -21.23 19.82 -3.30
C PHE A 146 -20.86 19.58 -4.75
N ARG A 147 -20.10 20.51 -5.33
CA ARG A 147 -19.60 20.41 -6.70
C ARG A 147 -18.10 20.23 -6.70
N TYR A 148 -17.59 19.38 -7.57
CA TYR A 148 -16.16 19.17 -7.75
C TYR A 148 -15.78 19.00 -9.22
N TYR A 149 -14.48 19.10 -9.46
CA TYR A 149 -13.88 18.88 -10.75
C TYR A 149 -12.68 17.97 -10.59
N PHE A 150 -12.45 17.10 -11.57
CA PHE A 150 -11.22 16.33 -11.60
C PHE A 150 -10.68 16.13 -13.01
N ARG A 151 -9.39 15.80 -13.07
CA ARG A 151 -8.71 15.39 -14.28
C ARG A 151 -7.79 14.23 -13.95
N VAL A 152 -7.79 13.23 -14.82
CA VAL A 152 -6.87 12.11 -14.72
C VAL A 152 -5.80 12.20 -15.79
N SER A 153 -4.56 11.99 -15.39
CA SER A 153 -3.44 11.69 -16.28
C SER A 153 -2.72 10.45 -15.77
N SER A 154 -1.80 9.90 -16.56
CA SER A 154 -0.97 8.80 -16.09
C SER A 154 0.40 8.79 -16.73
N TYR A 155 1.32 8.14 -16.04
CA TYR A 155 2.66 7.85 -16.51
C TYR A 155 3.05 6.43 -16.13
N HIS A 156 4.09 5.90 -16.78
CA HIS A 156 4.64 4.59 -16.47
C HIS A 156 5.63 4.72 -15.31
N ILE A 157 5.54 3.82 -14.31
CA ILE A 157 6.38 3.82 -13.10
C ILE A 157 7.89 3.88 -13.43
N CYS A 158 8.30 3.28 -14.53
CA CYS A 158 9.70 3.25 -14.97
C CYS A 158 10.20 4.50 -15.74
N HIS A 159 9.36 5.51 -15.98
CA HIS A 159 9.71 6.67 -16.83
C HIS A 159 9.93 7.98 -16.07
N ASP A 160 9.10 8.28 -15.07
CA ASP A 160 9.27 9.43 -14.19
C ASP A 160 9.83 8.95 -12.85
N GLY A 161 11.07 9.34 -12.60
CA GLY A 161 12.04 8.54 -11.86
C GLY A 161 11.67 8.25 -10.39
N PRO A 162 12.11 7.08 -9.88
CA PRO A 162 12.16 6.79 -8.45
C PRO A 162 12.83 7.92 -7.65
N THR A 163 12.31 8.18 -6.45
CA THR A 163 12.79 9.24 -5.55
C THR A 163 14.17 8.95 -4.97
N GLY A 164 14.65 7.70 -5.11
CA GLY A 164 15.98 7.28 -4.72
C GLY A 164 16.31 5.85 -5.14
N VAL A 165 17.39 5.33 -4.58
CA VAL A 165 17.86 3.95 -4.72
C VAL A 165 17.92 3.33 -3.33
N LEU A 166 17.43 2.10 -3.21
CA LEU A 166 17.51 1.27 -2.00
C LEU A 166 18.33 0.02 -2.34
N ARG A 167 19.53 -0.06 -1.77
CA ARG A 167 20.39 -1.25 -1.90
C ARG A 167 20.11 -2.26 -0.81
N THR A 168 20.44 -3.51 -1.07
CA THR A 168 20.48 -4.56 -0.04
C THR A 168 21.31 -4.12 1.17
N GLY A 169 20.71 -4.18 2.36
CA GLY A 169 21.30 -3.76 3.64
C GLY A 169 21.15 -2.27 3.98
N GLU A 170 20.56 -1.47 3.09
CA GLU A 170 20.26 -0.06 3.34
C GLU A 170 18.82 0.13 3.86
N ILE A 171 18.57 1.32 4.41
CA ILE A 171 17.26 1.78 4.86
C ILE A 171 16.90 3.04 4.08
N PHE A 172 15.72 3.03 3.47
CA PHE A 172 15.09 4.19 2.87
C PHE A 172 14.11 4.80 3.85
N ALA A 173 14.24 6.09 4.15
CA ALA A 173 13.29 6.84 4.97
C ALA A 173 12.43 7.74 4.07
N GLY A 174 11.12 7.66 4.24
CA GLY A 174 10.14 8.41 3.46
C GLY A 174 9.04 9.02 4.30
N ARG A 175 8.10 9.69 3.64
CA ARG A 175 6.96 10.33 4.30
C ARG A 175 5.70 10.28 3.44
N PHE A 176 4.65 9.70 3.99
CA PHE A 176 3.31 9.84 3.44
C PHE A 176 2.67 11.12 3.98
N TYR A 177 2.38 12.05 3.08
CA TYR A 177 1.75 13.31 3.43
C TYR A 177 0.23 13.11 3.59
N ASP A 178 -0.33 13.78 4.58
CA ASP A 178 -1.75 13.74 4.93
C ASP A 178 -2.69 14.16 3.77
N SER A 179 -2.28 15.17 3.01
CA SER A 179 -3.13 15.86 2.03
C SER A 179 -3.08 15.30 0.62
N TYR A 180 -2.37 14.19 0.40
CA TYR A 180 -2.17 13.65 -0.92
C TYR A 180 -2.14 12.13 -0.83
N GLY A 181 -2.84 11.44 -1.71
CA GLY A 181 -2.69 10.00 -1.88
C GLY A 181 -1.32 9.70 -2.49
N ASN A 182 -0.24 9.91 -1.75
CA ASN A 182 1.11 9.82 -2.28
C ASN A 182 1.59 8.39 -2.30
N ILE A 183 2.25 8.05 -3.40
CA ILE A 183 3.11 6.87 -3.47
C ILE A 183 4.57 7.31 -3.33
N GLU A 184 5.39 6.42 -2.83
CA GLU A 184 6.84 6.55 -2.85
C GLU A 184 7.39 5.45 -3.76
N THR A 185 8.29 5.84 -4.65
CA THR A 185 8.88 4.94 -5.64
C THR A 185 10.39 4.93 -5.48
N VAL A 186 11.00 3.75 -5.37
CA VAL A 186 12.43 3.61 -5.11
C VAL A 186 13.01 2.53 -6.03
N THR A 187 14.14 2.80 -6.69
CA THR A 187 14.85 1.78 -7.45
C THR A 187 15.47 0.77 -6.49
N LEU A 188 15.26 -0.52 -6.73
CA LEU A 188 15.91 -1.58 -5.96
C LEU A 188 17.18 -2.04 -6.67
N GLU A 189 18.29 -2.02 -5.95
CA GLU A 189 19.57 -2.59 -6.40
C GLU A 189 19.89 -3.80 -5.52
N THR A 190 19.88 -5.00 -6.10
CA THR A 190 20.31 -6.23 -5.42
C THR A 190 21.74 -6.60 -5.82
N GLU A 191 22.57 -6.94 -4.83
CA GLU A 191 23.94 -7.39 -5.07
C GLU A 191 24.07 -8.91 -5.28
N ASP A 192 23.05 -9.65 -4.83
CA ASP A 192 23.06 -11.12 -4.74
C ASP A 192 21.85 -11.77 -5.43
N HIS A 193 22.01 -13.06 -5.76
CA HIS A 193 20.93 -13.94 -6.19
C HIS A 193 20.44 -14.70 -4.96
N GLY A 194 19.22 -14.42 -4.50
CA GLY A 194 18.67 -15.08 -3.32
C GLY A 194 17.29 -14.56 -2.93
N TYR A 195 16.79 -15.00 -1.78
CA TYR A 195 15.60 -14.39 -1.18
C TYR A 195 15.94 -13.01 -0.62
N GLN A 196 15.06 -12.06 -0.87
CA GLN A 196 15.16 -10.70 -0.33
C GLN A 196 13.87 -10.36 0.41
N GLN A 197 13.99 -9.62 1.50
CA GLN A 197 12.87 -9.19 2.33
C GLN A 197 12.76 -7.66 2.29
N LEU A 198 11.55 -7.17 2.07
CA LEU A 198 11.18 -5.78 2.30
C LEU A 198 10.37 -5.66 3.58
N ASN A 199 10.86 -4.82 4.49
CA ASN A 199 10.14 -4.47 5.70
C ASN A 199 9.79 -3.00 5.68
N LEU A 200 8.57 -2.68 6.08
CA LEU A 200 8.14 -1.31 6.28
C LEU A 200 7.80 -1.09 7.76
N VAL A 201 8.43 -0.09 8.36
CA VAL A 201 8.11 0.39 9.71
C VAL A 201 7.48 1.77 9.60
N SER A 202 6.35 1.95 10.28
CA SER A 202 5.55 3.17 10.30
C SER A 202 5.59 3.84 11.67
N ASP A 203 5.59 5.17 11.72
CA ASP A 203 5.36 5.93 12.95
C ASP A 203 3.86 5.92 13.35
N GLN A 204 2.97 5.63 12.40
CA GLN A 204 1.52 5.55 12.60
C GLN A 204 0.95 4.15 12.25
N PRO A 205 1.44 3.05 12.85
CA PRO A 205 1.02 1.70 12.48
C PRO A 205 -0.48 1.44 12.73
N GLU A 206 -1.11 2.19 13.65
CA GLU A 206 -2.52 1.99 14.02
C GLU A 206 -3.51 2.80 13.16
N ALA A 207 -3.03 3.78 12.37
CA ALA A 207 -3.83 4.78 11.68
C ALA A 207 -3.76 4.70 10.13
N SER A 208 -2.98 3.76 9.59
CA SER A 208 -2.93 3.55 8.15
C SER A 208 -2.50 2.14 7.80
N ASP A 209 -3.24 1.53 6.90
CA ASP A 209 -2.78 0.36 6.17
C ASP A 209 -1.83 0.83 5.04
N LYS A 210 -1.00 -0.03 4.47
CA LYS A 210 -0.01 0.35 3.44
C LYS A 210 0.13 -0.78 2.45
N PHE A 211 0.30 -0.43 1.19
CA PHE A 211 0.63 -1.40 0.15
C PHE A 211 2.09 -1.25 -0.25
N MET A 212 2.70 -2.38 -0.60
CA MET A 212 4.01 -2.43 -1.25
C MET A 212 3.99 -3.46 -2.38
N PHE A 213 4.60 -3.11 -3.51
CA PHE A 213 4.85 -4.08 -4.58
C PHE A 213 6.09 -3.72 -5.39
N ILE A 214 6.70 -4.72 -6.01
CA ILE A 214 7.84 -4.56 -6.92
C ILE A 214 7.37 -4.71 -8.36
N TYR A 215 7.77 -3.76 -9.19
CA TYR A 215 7.58 -3.79 -10.63
C TYR A 215 8.91 -4.03 -11.35
N ASP A 216 8.92 -5.00 -12.26
CA ASP A 216 10.02 -5.30 -13.17
C ASP A 216 9.87 -4.46 -14.44
N CYS A 217 10.74 -3.46 -14.59
CA CYS A 217 10.73 -2.56 -15.73
C CYS A 217 11.24 -3.22 -17.02
N ASP A 218 12.12 -4.21 -16.91
CA ASP A 218 12.66 -4.97 -18.03
C ASP A 218 11.60 -5.95 -18.59
N ALA A 219 10.95 -6.71 -17.70
CA ALA A 219 9.92 -7.67 -18.06
C ALA A 219 8.51 -7.05 -18.18
N ARG A 220 8.32 -5.80 -17.75
CA ARG A 220 7.05 -5.05 -17.75
C ARG A 220 5.93 -5.77 -17.02
N GLN A 221 6.23 -6.26 -15.83
CA GLN A 221 5.30 -7.01 -15.02
C GLN A 221 5.48 -6.71 -13.54
N THR A 222 4.38 -6.78 -12.80
CA THR A 222 4.44 -6.84 -11.34
C THR A 222 4.94 -8.23 -10.95
N ILE A 223 6.04 -8.32 -10.21
CA ILE A 223 6.69 -9.60 -9.89
C ILE A 223 5.88 -10.39 -8.85
N ILE A 224 5.20 -9.65 -7.96
CA ILE A 224 4.10 -9.99 -7.04
C ILE A 224 4.22 -9.00 -5.87
N GLY A 225 3.09 -8.56 -5.34
CA GLY A 225 3.02 -7.77 -4.13
C GLY A 225 1.56 -7.43 -3.88
N ASN A 226 0.99 -8.01 -2.84
CA ASN A 226 0.05 -7.26 -2.04
C ASN A 226 0.07 -7.76 -0.59
N ASP A 227 0.31 -6.84 0.32
CA ASP A 227 0.40 -7.02 1.78
C ASP A 227 -0.99 -7.00 2.44
N ASP A 228 -2.08 -6.77 1.69
CA ASP A 228 -3.36 -6.36 2.30
C ASP A 228 -4.55 -7.30 2.09
N GLU A 229 -4.34 -8.63 2.02
CA GLU A 229 -5.49 -9.56 2.10
C GLU A 229 -6.29 -9.41 3.42
N ASP A 230 -5.75 -8.70 4.42
CA ASP A 230 -6.44 -8.40 5.69
C ASP A 230 -6.39 -6.90 6.08
N TYR A 231 -7.11 -6.07 5.30
CA TYR A 231 -7.42 -4.65 5.57
C TYR A 231 -7.78 -4.33 7.05
N TYR A 232 -8.26 -5.32 7.81
CA TYR A 232 -8.69 -5.16 9.20
C TYR A 232 -7.60 -5.40 10.24
N SER A 233 -6.45 -5.98 9.86
CA SER A 233 -5.39 -6.34 10.79
C SER A 233 -4.54 -5.14 11.22
N ARG A 234 -4.43 -4.09 10.38
CA ARG A 234 -3.60 -2.88 10.60
C ARG A 234 -2.12 -3.21 10.87
N MET A 235 -1.64 -4.32 10.33
CA MET A 235 -0.29 -4.83 10.53
C MET A 235 0.35 -5.02 9.16
N TYR A 236 1.60 -4.59 9.01
CA TYR A 236 2.37 -4.80 7.78
C TYR A 236 3.07 -6.15 7.86
N ASP A 237 2.83 -7.03 6.91
CA ASP A 237 3.59 -8.26 6.78
C ASP A 237 4.87 -7.99 5.96
N PRO A 238 6.03 -8.51 6.40
CA PRO A 238 7.24 -8.45 5.61
C PRO A 238 7.03 -9.13 4.26
N LEU A 239 7.29 -8.41 3.17
CA LEU A 239 7.18 -8.97 1.82
C LEU A 239 8.47 -9.65 1.42
N ILE A 240 8.38 -10.95 1.06
CA ILE A 240 9.55 -11.73 0.61
C ILE A 240 9.48 -12.01 -0.88
N TYR A 241 10.63 -11.80 -1.51
CA TYR A 241 10.84 -11.99 -2.93
C TYR A 241 11.93 -13.04 -3.13
N GLY A 242 11.55 -14.18 -3.70
CA GLY A 242 12.51 -15.10 -4.28
C GLY A 242 12.75 -14.73 -5.73
N ASN A 243 14.02 -14.64 -6.14
CA ASN A 243 14.47 -14.49 -7.53
C ASN A 243 14.48 -13.06 -8.10
N LEU A 244 14.84 -12.04 -7.30
CA LEU A 244 15.25 -10.77 -7.91
C LEU A 244 16.59 -10.99 -8.66
N GLU A 245 16.61 -10.65 -9.94
CA GLU A 245 17.80 -10.76 -10.76
C GLU A 245 18.77 -9.61 -10.45
N LYS A 246 20.05 -9.94 -10.41
CA LYS A 246 21.10 -8.94 -10.28
C LYS A 246 21.09 -8.01 -11.48
N ASP A 247 21.26 -6.70 -11.23
CA ASP A 247 21.32 -5.62 -12.23
C ASP A 247 20.03 -5.44 -13.07
N ALA A 248 18.92 -6.09 -12.71
CA ALA A 248 17.62 -5.85 -13.34
C ALA A 248 16.98 -4.55 -12.84
N ASP A 249 16.19 -3.91 -13.72
CA ASP A 249 15.54 -2.62 -13.40
C ASP A 249 14.25 -2.84 -12.60
N TYR A 250 14.39 -2.84 -11.27
CA TYR A 250 13.28 -2.99 -10.34
C TYR A 250 12.90 -1.68 -9.69
N VAL A 251 11.59 -1.41 -9.64
CA VAL A 251 11.03 -0.30 -8.87
C VAL A 251 10.14 -0.86 -7.76
N LEU A 252 10.48 -0.52 -6.52
CA LEU A 252 9.60 -0.67 -5.37
C LEU A 252 8.63 0.50 -5.33
N ILE A 253 7.36 0.18 -5.16
CA ILE A 253 6.30 1.15 -4.93
C ILE A 253 5.72 0.88 -3.56
N SER A 254 5.67 1.92 -2.73
CA SER A 254 4.96 1.91 -1.46
C SER A 254 3.92 3.03 -1.43
N GLY A 255 2.83 2.83 -0.73
CA GLY A 255 1.82 3.88 -0.57
C GLY A 255 0.95 3.63 0.65
N ARG A 256 0.34 4.71 1.12
CA ARG A 256 -0.54 4.68 2.29
C ARG A 256 -1.98 4.39 1.89
N ILE A 257 -2.61 3.48 2.61
CA ILE A 257 -4.05 3.23 2.61
C ILE A 257 -4.62 3.89 3.88
N VAL A 258 -5.47 4.91 3.70
CA VAL A 258 -6.13 5.56 4.83
C VAL A 258 -7.34 4.72 5.25
N ALA A 259 -7.15 3.84 6.23
CA ALA A 259 -8.21 2.97 6.74
C ALA A 259 -9.22 3.69 7.67
N ASP A 260 -8.79 4.78 8.31
CA ASP A 260 -9.65 5.65 9.10
C ASP A 260 -9.67 7.06 8.50
N LEU A 261 -10.75 7.37 7.77
CA LEU A 261 -10.93 8.65 7.08
C LEU A 261 -11.07 9.86 8.05
N THR A 262 -11.14 9.61 9.36
CA THR A 262 -11.15 10.64 10.41
C THR A 262 -9.75 11.05 10.86
N ILE A 263 -8.71 10.25 10.60
CA ILE A 263 -7.33 10.51 11.02
C ILE A 263 -6.51 11.07 9.87
N ALA A 264 -6.35 12.40 9.89
CA ALA A 264 -5.59 13.15 8.90
C ALA A 264 -4.25 13.63 9.52
N ASN A 265 -3.19 12.81 9.40
CA ASN A 265 -1.85 13.12 9.91
C ASN A 265 -0.78 12.64 8.94
N ASP A 266 0.35 13.34 8.86
CA ASP A 266 1.51 12.85 8.12
C ASP A 266 2.07 11.59 8.80
N ASP A 267 2.65 10.68 8.01
CA ASP A 267 3.22 9.42 8.50
C ASP A 267 4.63 9.21 7.95
N PHE A 268 5.61 9.14 8.85
CA PHE A 268 6.99 8.84 8.50
C PHE A 268 7.19 7.33 8.53
N PHE A 269 8.01 6.84 7.59
CA PHE A 269 8.25 5.42 7.49
C PHE A 269 9.68 5.12 7.07
N GLU A 270 10.11 3.91 7.39
CA GLU A 270 11.38 3.33 6.96
C GLU A 270 11.11 2.03 6.21
N ILE A 271 11.73 1.89 5.04
CA ILE A 271 11.76 0.65 4.28
C ILE A 271 13.18 0.09 4.35
N SER A 272 13.31 -1.16 4.77
CA SER A 272 14.58 -1.89 4.68
C SER A 272 14.47 -3.00 3.65
N PHE A 273 15.53 -3.15 2.86
CA PHE A 273 15.67 -4.21 1.86
C PHE A 273 16.85 -5.07 2.25
N VAL A 274 16.61 -6.29 2.72
CA VAL A 274 17.65 -7.14 3.31
C VAL A 274 17.74 -8.48 2.59
N SER A 275 18.97 -8.96 2.43
CA SER A 275 19.21 -10.30 1.90
C SER A 275 18.85 -11.32 2.97
N GLN A 276 18.15 -12.37 2.56
CA GLN A 276 17.87 -13.52 3.39
C GLN A 276 18.78 -14.68 2.96
N GLU A 277 19.39 -15.35 3.93
CA GLU A 277 20.10 -16.60 3.67
C GLU A 277 19.08 -17.72 3.37
N ASP A 278 19.29 -18.48 2.30
CA ASP A 278 18.38 -19.55 1.85
C ASP A 278 18.10 -20.64 2.90
N ASP A 279 18.99 -20.79 3.89
CA ASP A 279 18.92 -21.77 4.97
C ASP A 279 18.52 -21.16 6.33
N ARG A 280 18.10 -19.90 6.38
CA ARG A 280 17.66 -19.24 7.61
C ARG A 280 16.18 -18.92 7.60
N GLU A 281 15.56 -19.09 8.76
CA GLU A 281 14.22 -18.60 8.99
C GLU A 281 14.15 -17.07 8.89
N LEU A 282 12.95 -16.60 8.60
CA LEU A 282 12.56 -15.22 8.60
C LEU A 282 11.88 -14.84 9.92
N GLU A 283 12.35 -13.77 10.57
CA GLU A 283 11.67 -13.17 11.72
C GLU A 283 11.19 -11.73 11.45
N PRO A 284 10.03 -11.30 12.01
CA PRO A 284 9.09 -12.09 12.81
C PRO A 284 8.26 -13.05 11.92
N ASN A 285 8.22 -14.32 12.27
CA ASN A 285 7.39 -15.32 11.60
C ASN A 285 6.08 -15.54 12.36
N ASN A 286 4.93 -15.61 11.68
CA ASN A 286 3.68 -15.97 12.34
C ASN A 286 2.60 -16.41 11.34
N LEU A 287 1.36 -16.58 11.84
CA LEU A 287 0.19 -17.00 11.06
C LEU A 287 -0.32 -15.94 10.04
N TYR A 288 0.41 -14.85 9.81
CA TYR A 288 0.06 -13.76 8.93
C TYR A 288 1.31 -13.40 8.08
N SER A 289 2.49 -13.30 8.71
CA SER A 289 3.77 -13.02 8.03
C SER A 289 4.51 -14.24 7.42
N TYR A 290 3.80 -15.31 7.05
CA TYR A 290 4.44 -16.56 6.62
C TYR A 290 5.27 -16.40 5.36
N ALA A 291 6.60 -16.45 5.49
CA ALA A 291 7.42 -16.32 4.30
C ALA A 291 8.69 -17.16 4.28
N ASN A 292 8.81 -18.17 5.17
CA ASN A 292 9.79 -19.23 4.96
C ASN A 292 9.36 -20.14 3.81
N ARG A 293 9.69 -19.72 2.57
CA ARG A 293 9.78 -20.61 1.41
C ARG A 293 11.06 -21.39 1.52
N THR A 294 10.95 -22.55 2.14
CA THR A 294 12.04 -23.50 2.19
C THR A 294 12.29 -24.05 0.79
N GLY A 295 13.55 -24.02 0.35
CA GLY A 295 13.99 -24.86 -0.75
C GLY A 295 13.96 -26.35 -0.35
N PHE A 296 14.63 -27.21 -1.11
CA PHE A 296 14.83 -28.61 -0.70
C PHE A 296 15.95 -28.79 0.36
N GLY A 297 16.56 -27.70 0.82
CA GLY A 297 17.63 -27.69 1.82
C GLY A 297 17.12 -27.60 3.26
N PRO A 298 17.99 -27.84 4.25
CA PRO A 298 17.66 -27.57 5.65
C PRO A 298 17.42 -26.07 5.87
N VAL A 299 16.52 -25.73 6.79
CA VAL A 299 16.31 -24.36 7.26
C VAL A 299 16.48 -24.33 8.78
N TYR A 300 17.18 -23.30 9.26
CA TYR A 300 17.56 -23.12 10.66
C TYR A 300 16.82 -21.93 11.26
N GLY A 301 16.34 -22.11 12.50
CA GLY A 301 15.60 -21.12 13.26
C GLY A 301 15.93 -21.11 14.75
N GLU A 302 15.60 -20.02 15.44
CA GLU A 302 15.78 -19.78 16.86
C GLU A 302 14.52 -19.19 17.50
N LEU A 303 13.79 -20.04 18.23
CA LEU A 303 12.71 -19.60 19.11
C LEU A 303 13.26 -18.86 20.34
N SER A 304 12.90 -17.59 20.48
CA SER A 304 13.18 -16.76 21.66
C SER A 304 12.56 -17.34 22.92
N SER A 305 13.30 -17.26 24.03
CA SER A 305 12.77 -17.59 25.36
C SER A 305 11.98 -16.47 26.03
N GLU A 306 12.00 -15.27 25.45
CA GLU A 306 11.23 -14.11 25.92
C GLU A 306 10.13 -13.76 24.90
N PRO A 307 8.95 -13.29 25.34
CA PRO A 307 7.90 -12.88 24.43
C PRO A 307 8.39 -11.79 23.47
N VAL A 308 8.28 -12.07 22.18
CA VAL A 308 8.64 -11.16 21.08
C VAL A 308 7.43 -10.31 20.70
N LYS A 309 7.70 -9.13 20.10
CA LYS A 309 6.63 -8.27 19.60
C LYS A 309 6.33 -8.69 18.16
N ILE A 310 5.27 -9.49 18.01
CA ILE A 310 4.77 -9.97 16.73
C ILE A 310 3.62 -9.05 16.34
N THR A 311 3.76 -8.37 15.21
CA THR A 311 2.70 -7.50 14.65
C THR A 311 2.05 -6.55 15.67
N GLY A 312 2.86 -5.98 16.58
CA GLY A 312 2.36 -5.05 17.61
C GLY A 312 2.04 -5.68 18.97
N VAL A 313 1.78 -6.99 19.02
CA VAL A 313 1.36 -7.73 20.21
C VAL A 313 2.52 -8.54 20.77
N LYS A 314 2.66 -8.59 22.11
CA LYS A 314 3.62 -9.50 22.74
C LYS A 314 3.06 -10.92 22.75
N GLY A 315 3.76 -11.85 22.13
CA GLY A 315 3.41 -13.25 22.07
C GLY A 315 4.62 -14.15 22.30
N ASP A 316 4.37 -15.45 22.46
CA ASP A 316 5.42 -16.45 22.34
C ASP A 316 5.98 -16.41 20.91
N ASP A 317 7.26 -16.69 20.78
CA ASP A 317 7.90 -16.80 19.47
C ASP A 317 7.39 -18.05 18.73
N VAL A 318 7.08 -17.93 17.44
CA VAL A 318 6.48 -19.03 16.66
C VAL A 318 6.97 -19.04 15.22
N ASP A 319 7.80 -20.03 14.89
CA ASP A 319 8.28 -20.19 13.52
C ASP A 319 7.28 -21.00 12.69
N ILE A 320 6.86 -20.46 11.54
CA ILE A 320 5.98 -21.14 10.61
C ILE A 320 6.64 -21.32 9.24
N PHE A 321 6.64 -22.57 8.77
CA PHE A 321 7.23 -22.96 7.50
C PHE A 321 6.13 -23.44 6.55
N LYS A 322 6.04 -22.81 5.38
CA LYS A 322 5.07 -23.18 4.34
C LYS A 322 5.75 -23.97 3.25
N TYR A 323 5.18 -25.14 2.95
CA TYR A 323 5.63 -25.97 1.86
C TYR A 323 4.51 -26.24 0.86
N SER A 324 4.83 -26.14 -0.43
CA SER A 324 3.90 -26.44 -1.53
C SER A 324 4.30 -27.75 -2.18
N PHE A 325 3.36 -28.69 -2.27
CA PHE A 325 3.60 -30.02 -2.83
C PHE A 325 2.60 -30.32 -3.95
N GLN A 326 3.02 -31.14 -4.91
CA GLN A 326 2.11 -31.67 -5.90
C GLN A 326 1.25 -32.78 -5.28
N LYS A 327 0.02 -32.91 -5.78
CA LYS A 327 -0.90 -33.94 -5.32
C LYS A 327 -0.30 -35.34 -5.51
N GLY A 328 -0.15 -36.08 -4.41
CA GLY A 328 0.39 -37.44 -4.40
C GLY A 328 1.88 -37.53 -4.05
N GLU A 329 2.55 -36.42 -3.80
CA GLU A 329 3.90 -36.42 -3.23
C GLU A 329 3.85 -36.81 -1.74
N LEU A 330 4.81 -37.65 -1.34
CA LEU A 330 5.09 -37.96 0.06
C LEU A 330 6.26 -37.09 0.50
N VAL A 331 6.11 -36.39 1.61
CA VAL A 331 7.12 -35.45 2.10
C VAL A 331 7.52 -35.90 3.49
N ASN A 332 8.82 -36.06 3.70
CA ASN A 332 9.37 -36.35 5.01
C ASN A 332 10.00 -35.07 5.56
N PHE A 333 9.41 -34.52 6.60
CA PHE A 333 10.04 -33.43 7.36
C PHE A 333 10.92 -34.01 8.45
N GLU A 334 12.15 -33.55 8.57
CA GLU A 334 13.02 -33.84 9.72
C GLU A 334 13.23 -32.55 10.52
N ILE A 335 12.70 -32.52 11.74
CA ILE A 335 12.93 -31.40 12.67
C ILE A 335 13.99 -31.83 13.68
N LYS A 336 15.01 -30.99 13.89
CA LYS A 336 16.08 -31.17 14.89
C LYS A 336 16.14 -29.95 15.80
N THR A 337 16.40 -30.16 17.08
CA THR A 337 16.59 -29.05 18.03
C THR A 337 17.86 -29.20 18.84
N GLU A 338 18.58 -28.10 18.96
CA GLU A 338 19.84 -28.00 19.71
C GLU A 338 19.60 -27.52 21.15
N ASN A 339 18.69 -28.13 21.93
CA ASN A 339 18.54 -27.84 23.37
C ASN A 339 17.58 -28.83 24.08
N ASP A 340 17.72 -29.01 25.40
CA ASP A 340 16.80 -29.76 26.28
C ASP A 340 15.42 -29.09 26.48
N LYS A 341 15.10 -28.05 25.70
CA LYS A 341 13.85 -27.31 25.79
C LYS A 341 12.75 -28.01 24.99
N GLU A 342 11.56 -28.12 25.60
CA GLU A 342 10.38 -28.65 24.93
C GLU A 342 9.69 -27.55 24.11
N PHE A 343 9.41 -27.80 22.84
CA PHE A 343 8.55 -26.94 22.00
C PHE A 343 7.43 -27.75 21.35
N MET A 344 6.41 -27.04 20.85
CA MET A 344 5.25 -27.63 20.19
C MET A 344 5.34 -27.44 18.68
N ALA A 345 5.47 -28.53 17.94
CA ALA A 345 5.33 -28.52 16.49
C ALA A 345 3.86 -28.80 16.12
N GLN A 346 3.33 -27.98 15.21
CA GLN A 346 1.99 -28.10 14.65
C GLN A 346 2.09 -28.26 13.14
N PHE A 347 1.34 -29.19 12.58
CA PHE A 347 1.30 -29.44 11.14
C PHE A 347 -0.11 -29.20 10.65
N TRP A 348 -0.24 -28.39 9.62
CA TRP A 348 -1.53 -28.05 9.02
C TRP A 348 -1.54 -28.39 7.54
N VAL A 349 -2.73 -28.71 7.01
CA VAL A 349 -2.98 -28.76 5.58
C VAL A 349 -4.10 -27.78 5.25
N GLY A 350 -3.88 -27.00 4.20
CA GLY A 350 -4.90 -26.15 3.59
C GLY A 350 -4.92 -26.35 2.08
N SER A 351 -6.08 -26.12 1.47
CA SER A 351 -6.20 -25.99 0.02
C SER A 351 -6.56 -24.55 -0.34
N TYR A 352 -5.80 -23.97 -1.28
CA TYR A 352 -6.14 -22.69 -1.87
C TYR A 352 -7.19 -22.91 -2.94
N SER A 353 -8.44 -22.57 -2.64
CA SER A 353 -9.40 -22.25 -3.70
C SER A 353 -9.86 -20.81 -3.50
N GLU A 354 -8.92 -19.92 -3.78
CA GLU A 354 -9.09 -18.52 -4.17
C GLU A 354 -9.49 -17.43 -3.16
N THR A 355 -10.27 -17.61 -2.07
CA THR A 355 -10.57 -16.47 -1.12
C THR A 355 -11.06 -16.91 0.28
N GLY A 356 -10.53 -17.98 0.87
CA GLY A 356 -11.01 -18.43 2.19
C GLY A 356 -10.30 -19.69 2.71
N SER A 357 -9.26 -19.48 3.50
CA SER A 357 -8.38 -20.52 4.02
C SER A 357 -9.09 -21.49 4.96
N MET A 358 -9.28 -22.75 4.55
CA MET A 358 -9.58 -23.83 5.50
C MET A 358 -8.27 -24.50 5.92
N VAL A 359 -7.78 -24.14 7.11
CA VAL A 359 -6.59 -24.72 7.73
C VAL A 359 -7.04 -25.85 8.65
N ILE A 360 -6.66 -27.09 8.33
CA ILE A 360 -7.00 -28.27 9.15
C ILE A 360 -5.73 -28.71 9.87
N PRO A 361 -5.70 -28.73 11.22
CA PRO A 361 -4.57 -29.30 11.95
C PRO A 361 -4.50 -30.80 11.71
N LEU A 362 -3.37 -31.27 11.20
CA LEU A 362 -3.08 -32.68 11.00
C LEU A 362 -2.53 -33.32 12.28
N ARG A 363 -1.62 -32.63 12.97
CA ARG A 363 -0.86 -33.20 14.08
C ARG A 363 -0.26 -32.14 14.99
N PHE A 364 -0.24 -32.45 16.28
CA PHE A 364 0.51 -31.73 17.30
C PHE A 364 1.57 -32.67 17.87
N SER A 365 2.79 -32.18 18.11
CA SER A 365 3.86 -33.00 18.69
C SER A 365 4.74 -32.16 19.59
N ARG A 366 5.01 -32.67 20.79
CA ARG A 366 5.95 -32.08 21.74
C ARG A 366 7.34 -32.65 21.50
N LEU A 367 8.31 -31.80 21.23
CA LEU A 367 9.65 -32.17 20.79
C LEU A 367 10.69 -31.65 21.80
N SER A 368 11.76 -32.41 22.08
CA SER A 368 12.86 -32.01 22.96
C SER A 368 14.16 -32.76 22.70
N GLY A 369 15.29 -32.04 22.85
CA GLY A 369 16.65 -32.54 22.65
C GLY A 369 17.02 -32.75 21.18
N GLU A 370 18.21 -33.30 20.92
CA GLU A 370 18.61 -33.75 19.58
C GLU A 370 17.82 -35.00 19.17
N LYS A 371 16.58 -34.81 18.72
CA LYS A 371 15.74 -35.88 18.18
C LYS A 371 15.25 -35.51 16.80
N SER A 372 15.47 -36.40 15.85
CA SER A 372 14.87 -36.33 14.52
C SER A 372 13.44 -36.85 14.58
N HIS A 373 12.48 -36.04 14.13
CA HIS A 373 11.09 -36.43 14.01
C HIS A 373 10.66 -36.40 12.55
N TYR A 374 10.16 -37.53 12.06
CA TYR A 374 9.66 -37.69 10.69
C TYR A 374 8.15 -37.53 10.64
N VAL A 375 7.68 -36.68 9.72
CA VAL A 375 6.26 -36.49 9.40
C VAL A 375 6.08 -36.78 7.93
N ASN A 376 5.15 -37.69 7.61
CA ASN A 376 4.83 -38.17 6.26
C ASN A 376 3.55 -37.54 5.72
#